data_AF-U1QUI5-F1
#
_entry.id   AF-U1QUI5-F1
#
_cell.length_a   1.000
_cell.length_b   1.000
_cell.length_c   1.000
_cell.angle_alpha   90.00
_cell.angle_beta   90.00
_cell.angle_gamma   90.00
#
_symmetry.space_group_name_H-M   'P 1'
#
loop_
_entity.id
_entity.type
_entity.pdbx_description
1 polymer ?
#
loop_
_entity_poly.entity_id
_entity_poly.type
_entity_poly.pdbx_seq_one_letter_code
_entity_poly.pdbx_strand_id
1 'polypeptide(L)' 'MFEVHTTDTDRLRRIAAAGGIAIVLGLLMMLLNLVTPFFSSQGYNAGNAVFGLFGAFVVLMATHPTYQAAEKLGLDET' A
#
# COMPACT_ATOMS: atom_id res chain seq x y z
N MET A 1 8.36 6.66 12.07
CA MET A 1 6.97 6.15 12.05
C MET A 1 6.07 7.39 11.98
N PHE A 2 5.24 7.52 10.94
CA PHE A 2 4.38 8.70 10.77
C PHE A 2 3.13 8.54 11.62
N GLU A 3 2.90 9.46 12.55
CA GLU A 3 1.72 9.49 13.42
C GLU A 3 0.68 10.48 12.89
N VAL A 4 -0.58 10.04 12.79
CA VAL A 4 -1.69 10.88 12.34
C VAL A 4 -2.17 11.75 13.52
N HIS A 5 -1.91 13.05 13.49
CA HIS A 5 -2.21 13.96 14.62
C HIS A 5 -3.61 14.62 14.55
N THR A 6 -4.38 14.36 13.49
CA THR A 6 -5.69 14.99 13.29
C THR A 6 -6.83 14.17 13.90
N THR A 7 -7.86 14.87 14.38
CA THR A 7 -9.14 14.30 14.84
C THR A 7 -10.30 14.63 13.89
N ASP A 8 -10.05 15.44 12.87
CA ASP A 8 -11.01 15.78 11.82
C ASP A 8 -11.34 14.55 10.96
N THR A 9 -12.61 14.13 11.01
CA THR A 9 -13.17 12.97 10.30
C THR A 9 -12.92 13.02 8.79
N ASP A 10 -13.04 14.19 8.17
CA ASP A 10 -12.86 14.32 6.71
C ASP A 10 -11.40 14.12 6.31
N ARG A 11 -10.47 14.62 7.15
CA ARG A 11 -9.04 14.38 6.95
C ARG A 11 -8.67 12.92 7.19
N LEU A 12 -9.21 12.31 8.24
CA LEU A 12 -8.98 10.89 8.53
C LEU A 12 -9.46 10.00 7.39
N ARG A 13 -10.65 10.26 6.82
CA ARG A 13 -11.16 9.52 5.65
C ARG A 13 -10.25 9.65 4.44
N ARG A 14 -9.71 10.84 4.17
CA ARG A 14 -8.77 11.06 3.06
C ARG A 14 -7.47 10.29 3.27
N ILE A 15 -6.94 10.26 4.49
CA ILE A 15 -5.73 9.51 4.82
C ILE A 15 -5.98 8.01 4.64
N ALA A 16 -7.07 7.48 5.21
CA ALA A 16 -7.44 6.08 5.08
C ALA A 16 -7.67 5.68 3.61
N ALA A 17 -8.37 6.51 2.83
CA ALA A 17 -8.60 6.26 1.41
C ALA A 17 -7.31 6.30 0.59
N ALA A 18 -6.48 7.33 0.76
CA ALA A 18 -5.22 7.46 0.03
C ALA A 18 -4.25 6.33 0.38
N GLY A 19 -4.15 5.98 1.67
CA GLY A 19 -3.34 4.88 2.15
C GLY A 19 -3.82 3.52 1.67
N GLY A 20 -5.13 3.26 1.70
CA GLY A 20 -5.73 2.06 1.12
C GLY A 20 -5.46 1.92 -0.38
N ILE A 21 -5.62 2.99 -1.15
CA ILE A 21 -5.26 3.01 -2.58
C ILE A 21 -3.78 2.71 -2.79
N ALA A 22 -2.89 3.31 -1.98
CA ALA A 22 -1.46 3.08 -2.07
C ALA A 22 -1.10 1.60 -1.78
N ILE A 23 -1.74 0.97 -0.79
CA ILE A 23 -1.57 -0.46 -0.50
C ILE A 23 -1.99 -1.31 -1.70
N VAL A 24 -3.17 -1.06 -2.27
CA VAL A 24 -3.68 -1.80 -3.44
C VAL A 24 -2.72 -1.66 -4.62
N LEU A 25 -2.27 -0.44 -4.93
CA LEU A 25 -1.32 -0.21 -6.03
C LEU A 25 0.05 -0.85 -5.77
N GLY A 26 0.54 -0.82 -4.54
CA GLY A 26 1.79 -1.47 -4.16
C GLY A 26 1.71 -2.99 -4.31
N LEU A 27 0.60 -3.61 -3.90
CA LEU A 27 0.35 -5.04 -4.09
C LEU A 27 0.22 -5.41 -5.58
N LEU A 28 -0.46 -4.58 -6.39
CA LEU A 28 -0.54 -4.77 -7.84
C LEU A 28 0.83 -4.68 -8.49
N MET A 29 1.66 -3.71 -8.09
CA MET A 29 3.05 -3.61 -8.57
C MET A 29 3.84 -4.88 -8.24
N MET A 30 3.71 -5.40 -7.01
CA MET A 30 4.35 -6.65 -6.62
C MET A 30 3.85 -7.82 -7.46
N LEU A 31 2.54 -7.94 -7.68
CA LEU A 31 1.97 -9.01 -8.50
C LEU A 31 2.52 -8.95 -9.93
N LEU A 32 2.45 -7.77 -10.56
CA LEU A 32 2.84 -7.55 -11.96
C LEU A 32 4.34 -7.74 -12.19
N ASN A 33 5.18 -7.44 -11.19
CA ASN A 33 6.62 -7.46 -11.35
C ASN A 33 7.28 -8.68 -10.70
N LEU A 34 6.72 -9.27 -9.66
CA LEU A 34 7.30 -10.46 -9.04
C LEU A 34 6.61 -11.72 -9.52
N VAL A 35 5.29 -11.74 -9.67
CA VAL A 35 4.54 -12.97 -9.96
C VAL A 35 4.35 -13.18 -11.46
N THR A 36 3.90 -12.16 -12.18
CA THR A 36 3.56 -12.29 -13.61
C THR A 36 4.73 -12.71 -14.51
N PRO A 37 5.99 -12.27 -14.28
CA PRO A 37 7.11 -12.70 -15.10
C PRO A 37 7.42 -14.20 -15.04
N PHE A 38 7.00 -14.91 -14.00
CA PHE A 38 7.14 -16.37 -13.93
C PHE A 38 6.24 -17.10 -14.94
N PHE A 39 5.15 -16.47 -15.35
CA PHE A 39 4.17 -17.02 -16.29
C PHE A 39 4.27 -16.39 -17.68
N SER A 40 5.19 -15.44 -17.88
CA SER A 40 5.38 -14.75 -19.16
C SER A 40 6.61 -15.28 -19.90
N SER A 41 6.57 -15.20 -21.24
CA SER A 41 7.71 -15.57 -22.08
C SER A 41 8.89 -14.58 -22.00
N GLN A 42 8.68 -13.39 -21.44
CA GLN A 42 9.73 -12.38 -21.24
C GLN A 42 10.67 -12.73 -20.08
N GLY A 43 10.23 -13.55 -19.12
CA GLY A 43 11.02 -13.91 -17.95
C GLY A 43 11.27 -12.75 -16.99
N TYR A 44 12.02 -13.02 -15.92
CA TYR A 44 12.31 -12.07 -14.84
C TYR A 44 13.58 -11.27 -15.11
N ASN A 45 13.53 -9.94 -14.98
CA ASN A 45 14.69 -9.05 -15.16
C ASN A 45 14.92 -8.10 -13.96
N ALA A 46 15.97 -7.28 -14.03
CA ALA A 46 16.32 -6.36 -12.95
C ALA A 46 15.22 -5.30 -12.69
N GLY A 47 14.52 -4.85 -13.73
CA GLY A 47 13.41 -3.90 -13.58
C GLY A 47 12.26 -4.50 -12.76
N ASN A 48 11.94 -5.77 -13.01
CA ASN A 48 10.97 -6.52 -12.22
C ASN A 48 11.31 -6.55 -10.73
N ALA A 49 12.59 -6.81 -10.40
CA ALA A 49 13.05 -6.79 -9.01
C ALA A 49 12.88 -5.42 -8.36
N VAL A 50 13.30 -4.36 -9.03
CA VAL A 50 13.22 -2.99 -8.50
C VAL A 50 11.78 -2.57 -8.27
N PHE A 51 10.90 -2.75 -9.26
CA PHE A 51 9.49 -2.35 -9.13
C PHE A 51 8.72 -3.24 -8.15
N GLY A 52 9.05 -4.53 -8.06
CA GLY A 52 8.48 -5.42 -7.06
C GLY A 52 8.84 -5.00 -5.63
N LEU A 53 10.12 -4.72 -5.37
CA LEU A 53 10.58 -4.23 -4.07
C LEU A 53 10.04 -2.83 -3.75
N PHE A 54 9.91 -1.97 -4.75
CA PHE A 54 9.26 -0.67 -4.58
C PHE A 54 7.79 -0.81 -4.17
N GLY A 55 7.05 -1.73 -4.80
CA GLY A 55 5.68 -2.08 -4.39
C GLY A 55 5.61 -2.51 -2.93
N ALA A 56 6.52 -3.38 -2.50
CA ALA A 56 6.61 -3.81 -1.10
C ALA A 56 6.90 -2.64 -0.14
N PHE A 57 7.83 -1.75 -0.51
CA PHE A 57 8.12 -0.54 0.25
C PHE A 57 6.91 0.38 0.39
N VAL A 58 6.16 0.61 -0.69
CA VAL A 58 4.94 1.42 -0.67
C VAL A 58 3.90 0.84 0.28
N VAL A 59 3.68 -0.49 0.23
CA VAL A 59 2.74 -1.17 1.14
C VAL A 59 3.16 -0.93 2.58
N LEU A 60 4.41 -1.23 2.93
CA LEU A 60 4.91 -1.08 4.31
C LEU A 60 4.75 0.36 4.84
N MET A 61 5.02 1.35 3.98
CA MET A 61 4.90 2.76 4.35
C MET A 61 3.43 3.21 4.49
N ALA A 62 2.53 2.65 3.69
CA ALA A 62 1.12 3.01 3.70
C ALA A 62 0.34 2.31 4.82
N THR A 63 0.70 1.08 5.21
CA THR A 63 -0.05 0.29 6.20
C THR A 63 -0.24 1.02 7.52
N HIS A 64 0.83 1.56 8.10
CA HIS A 64 0.76 2.19 9.42
C HIS A 64 -0.18 3.41 9.48
N PRO A 65 -0.01 4.47 8.65
CA PRO A 65 -0.91 5.62 8.70
C PRO A 65 -2.35 5.28 8.27
N THR A 66 -2.54 4.28 7.41
CA THR A 66 -3.88 3.81 7.03
C THR A 66 -4.59 3.17 8.21
N TYR A 67 -3.90 2.27 8.93
CA TYR A 67 -4.45 1.61 10.10
C TYR A 67 -4.79 2.61 11.20
N GLN A 68 -3.88 3.52 11.54
CA GLN A 68 -4.14 4.58 12.51
C GLN A 68 -5.33 5.46 12.14
N ALA A 69 -5.52 5.76 10.84
CA ALA A 69 -6.65 6.55 10.38
C ALA A 69 -7.97 5.76 10.46
N ALA A 70 -7.95 4.46 10.15
CA ALA A 70 -9.11 3.58 10.23
C ALA A 70 -9.57 3.35 11.68
N GLU A 71 -8.64 3.11 12.59
CA GLU A 71 -8.89 2.96 14.03
C GLU A 71 -9.57 4.22 14.59
N LYS A 72 -9.02 5.40 14.27
CA LYS A 72 -9.62 6.69 14.69
C LYS A 72 -11.00 6.96 14.09
N LEU A 73 -11.35 6.30 12.99
CA LEU A 73 -12.67 6.38 12.36
C LEU A 73 -13.65 5.33 12.90
N GLY A 74 -13.21 4.42 13.78
CA GLY A 74 -14.02 3.29 14.27
C GLY A 74 -14.30 2.23 13.21
N LEU A 75 -13.44 2.10 12.20
CA LEU A 75 -13.59 1.13 11.10
C LEU A 75 -12.89 -0.21 11.36
N ASP A 76 -12.20 -0.36 12.50
CA ASP A 76 -11.42 -1.55 12.85
C ASP A 76 -12.25 -2.63 13.60
N GLU A 77 -13.49 -2.33 14.02
CA GLU A 77 -14.34 -3.22 14.83
C GLU A 77 -15.33 -4.12 14.02
N THR A 78 -15.06 -4.39 12.74
CA THR A 78 -15.88 -5.33 11.92
C THR A 78 -15.04 -6.45 11.33
#